data_AF-A0A534CGC3-F1
#
_entry.id   AF-A0A534CGC3-F1
#
_cell.length_a   1.000
_cell.length_b   1.000
_cell.length_c   1.000
_cell.angle_alpha   90.00
_cell.angle_beta   90.00
_cell.angle_gamma   90.00
#
_symmetry.space_group_name_H-M   'P 1'
#
loop_
_entity.id
_entity.type
_entity.pdbx_description
1 polymer ?
#
loop_
_entity_poly.entity_id
_entity_poly.type
_entity_poly.pdbx_seq_one_letter_code
_entity_poly.pdbx_strand_id
1 'polypeptide(L)'
;MIRKTILKTMLNYLIDNNYVIYGLCTTTAGFIGYLVIKSYFYSTIIETPHTPQTFNFTPEQFLSINSFLDQGGVLNKETNDRLDQDLQTIMGEDDYNNFQDDLQAINNEFSQELLRVFAEEFSRL
;
A
#
# COMPACT_ATOMS: atom_id res chain seq x y z
N MET A 1 -42.83 3.08 -49.88
CA MET A 1 -42.15 4.26 -50.46
C MET A 1 -42.37 5.52 -49.60
N ILE A 2 -43.61 5.84 -49.24
CA ILE A 2 -44.01 7.04 -48.45
C ILE A 2 -43.27 7.21 -47.11
N ARG A 3 -43.05 6.13 -46.33
CA ARG A 3 -42.32 6.19 -45.04
C ARG A 3 -40.87 6.69 -45.16
N LYS A 4 -40.17 6.34 -46.26
CA LYS A 4 -38.77 6.77 -46.47
C LYS A 4 -38.70 8.26 -46.81
N THR A 5 -39.69 8.77 -47.54
CA THR A 5 -39.79 10.19 -47.90
C THR A 5 -40.10 11.04 -46.66
N ILE A 6 -41.04 10.62 -45.82
CA ILE A 6 -41.38 11.33 -44.58
C ILE A 6 -40.17 11.38 -43.64
N LEU A 7 -39.46 10.26 -43.45
CA LEU A 7 -38.25 10.20 -42.63
C LEU A 7 -37.16 11.16 -43.14
N LYS A 8 -36.96 11.21 -44.46
CA LYS A 8 -35.96 12.09 -45.09
C LYS A 8 -36.31 13.57 -44.90
N THR A 9 -37.59 13.92 -45.03
CA THR A 9 -38.06 15.30 -44.79
C THR A 9 -37.93 15.69 -43.33
N MET A 10 -38.28 14.80 -42.39
CA MET A 10 -38.10 15.07 -40.95
C MET A 10 -36.62 15.20 -40.54
N LEU A 11 -35.73 14.40 -41.13
CA LEU A 11 -34.28 14.54 -40.95
C LEU A 11 -33.76 15.88 -41.45
N ASN A 12 -34.22 16.33 -42.63
CA ASN A 12 -33.82 17.63 -43.15
C ASN A 12 -34.29 18.78 -42.23
N TYR A 13 -35.52 18.72 -41.70
CA TYR A 13 -36.01 19.71 -40.73
C TYR A 13 -35.23 19.71 -39.40
N LEU A 14 -34.73 18.55 -38.97
CA LEU A 14 -33.89 18.44 -37.77
C LEU A 14 -32.47 18.99 -38.02
N ILE A 15 -31.92 18.79 -39.22
CA ILE A 15 -30.60 19.28 -39.61
C ILE A 15 -30.64 20.80 -39.86
N ASP A 16 -31.70 21.33 -40.47
CA ASP A 16 -31.86 22.78 -40.67
C ASP A 16 -32.12 23.55 -39.36
N ASN A 17 -32.32 22.82 -38.25
CA ASN A 17 -32.47 23.42 -36.94
C ASN A 17 -31.11 23.60 -36.26
N ASN A 18 -30.59 24.83 -36.33
CA ASN A 18 -29.32 25.21 -35.71
C ASN A 18 -29.24 24.86 -34.21
N TYR A 19 -30.35 24.88 -33.46
CA TYR A 19 -30.33 24.49 -32.04
C TYR A 19 -30.04 23.00 -31.84
N VAL A 20 -30.53 22.15 -32.73
CA VAL A 20 -30.26 20.70 -32.70
C VAL A 20 -28.80 20.44 -33.02
N ILE A 21 -28.23 21.16 -33.99
CA ILE A 21 -26.80 21.09 -34.31
C ILE A 21 -25.94 21.56 -33.13
N TYR A 22 -26.24 22.72 -32.54
CA TYR A 22 -25.49 23.22 -31.39
C TYR A 22 -25.56 22.26 -30.19
N GLY A 23 -26.74 21.67 -29.92
CA GLY A 23 -26.89 20.68 -28.86
C GLY A 23 -26.08 19.41 -29.10
N LEU A 24 -26.04 18.92 -30.35
CA LEU A 24 -25.20 17.78 -30.73
C LEU A 24 -23.71 18.09 -30.56
N CYS A 25 -23.25 19.23 -31.10
CA CYS A 25 -21.85 19.63 -31.02
C CYS A 25 -21.38 19.83 -29.58
N THR A 26 -22.16 20.48 -28.72
CA THR A 26 -21.79 20.70 -27.30
C THR A 26 -21.79 19.39 -26.52
N THR A 27 -22.74 18.49 -26.79
CA THR A 27 -22.78 17.17 -26.14
C THR A 27 -21.59 16.31 -26.57
N THR A 28 -21.23 16.32 -27.85
CA THR A 28 -20.03 15.60 -28.35
C THR A 28 -18.75 16.18 -27.74
N ALA A 29 -18.60 17.50 -27.71
CA ALA A 29 -17.43 18.14 -27.10
C ALA A 29 -17.32 17.86 -25.60
N GLY A 30 -18.45 17.87 -24.87
CA GLY A 30 -18.50 17.52 -23.46
C GLY A 30 -18.15 16.05 -23.20
N PHE A 31 -18.61 15.13 -24.06
CA PHE A 31 -18.29 13.71 -23.96
C PHE A 31 -16.81 13.42 -24.24
N ILE A 32 -16.23 14.05 -25.26
CA ILE A 32 -14.79 13.95 -25.55
C ILE A 32 -13.98 14.56 -24.40
N GLY A 33 -14.36 15.73 -23.90
CA GLY A 33 -13.71 16.36 -22.75
C GLY A 33 -13.76 15.48 -21.49
N TYR A 34 -14.91 14.87 -21.20
CA TYR A 34 -15.05 13.91 -20.11
C TYR A 34 -14.14 12.70 -20.29
N LEU A 35 -14.07 12.11 -21.49
CA LEU A 35 -13.19 10.98 -21.76
C LEU A 35 -11.70 11.35 -21.64
N VAL A 36 -11.29 12.52 -22.12
CA VAL A 36 -9.89 12.98 -22.04
C VAL A 36 -9.51 13.28 -20.59
N ILE A 37 -10.35 13.97 -19.82
CA ILE A 37 -10.10 14.28 -18.41
C ILE A 37 -10.09 12.98 -17.59
N LYS A 38 -11.08 12.11 -17.78
CA LYS A 38 -11.13 10.81 -17.11
C LYS A 38 -9.91 9.96 -17.47
N SER A 39 -9.53 9.91 -18.74
CA SER A 39 -8.30 9.21 -19.17
C SER A 39 -7.07 9.83 -18.55
N TYR A 40 -6.97 11.16 -18.45
CA TYR A 40 -5.86 11.81 -17.78
C TYR A 40 -5.75 11.35 -16.32
N PHE A 41 -6.84 11.33 -15.56
CA PHE A 41 -6.87 10.86 -14.16
C PHE A 41 -6.72 9.34 -13.97
N TYR A 42 -7.04 8.53 -14.98
CA TYR A 42 -6.83 7.06 -14.92
C TYR A 42 -5.46 6.64 -15.45
N SER A 43 -4.87 7.42 -16.37
CA SER A 43 -3.55 7.16 -16.96
C SER A 43 -2.42 7.81 -16.16
N THR A 44 -2.69 8.90 -15.44
CA THR A 44 -1.91 9.20 -14.25
C THR A 44 -2.37 8.21 -13.20
N ILE A 45 -1.71 7.04 -13.17
CA ILE A 45 -1.55 6.30 -11.93
C ILE A 45 -1.14 7.38 -10.93
N ILE A 46 -2.04 7.73 -10.02
CA ILE A 46 -1.61 8.37 -8.79
C ILE A 46 -0.75 7.28 -8.17
N GLU A 47 0.53 7.27 -8.52
CA GLU A 47 1.55 6.63 -7.70
C GLU A 47 1.31 7.30 -6.36
N THR A 48 0.64 6.59 -5.44
CA THR A 48 0.53 7.01 -4.06
C THR A 48 1.96 7.24 -3.62
N PRO A 49 2.43 8.50 -3.56
CA PRO A 49 3.80 8.74 -3.23
C PRO A 49 3.84 8.44 -1.74
N HIS A 50 4.58 7.42 -1.35
CA HIS A 50 4.83 7.10 0.06
C HIS A 50 3.63 6.50 0.81
N THR A 51 3.06 5.38 0.36
CA THR A 51 2.60 4.43 1.39
C THR A 51 3.85 3.99 2.16
N PRO A 52 3.92 4.17 3.49
CA PRO A 52 5.03 3.66 4.27
C PRO A 52 5.21 2.18 3.93
N GLN A 53 6.44 1.73 3.73
CA GLN A 53 6.67 0.30 3.65
C GLN A 53 6.15 -0.31 4.95
N THR A 54 5.23 -1.25 4.82
CA THR A 54 4.67 -2.00 5.94
C THR A 54 5.15 -3.43 5.81
N PHE A 55 5.16 -4.13 6.95
CA PHE A 55 5.40 -5.56 6.99
C PHE A 55 4.51 -6.33 6.00
N ASN A 56 5.09 -7.31 5.33
CA ASN A 56 4.43 -8.12 4.32
C ASN A 56 3.77 -9.36 4.95
N PHE A 57 2.87 -9.12 5.90
CA PHE A 57 2.06 -10.13 6.56
C PHE A 57 0.61 -9.69 6.63
N THR A 58 -0.32 -10.64 6.55
CA THR A 58 -1.74 -10.32 6.76
C THR A 58 -2.02 -10.04 8.23
N PRO A 59 -3.10 -9.31 8.56
CA PRO A 59 -3.48 -9.07 9.96
C PRO A 59 -3.64 -10.36 10.78
N GLU A 60 -4.17 -11.42 10.17
CA GLU A 60 -4.35 -12.72 10.81
C GLU A 60 -3.01 -13.40 11.08
N GLN A 61 -2.04 -13.28 10.16
CA GLN A 61 -0.69 -13.80 10.35
C GLN A 61 0.01 -13.05 11.49
N PHE A 62 -0.13 -11.72 11.55
CA PHE A 62 0.39 -10.93 12.66
C PHE A 62 -0.19 -11.32 14.01
N LEU A 63 -1.51 -11.50 14.10
CA LEU A 63 -2.17 -11.97 15.32
C LEU A 63 -1.66 -13.35 15.75
N SER A 64 -1.44 -14.24 14.80
CA SER A 64 -0.87 -15.57 15.07
C SER A 64 0.57 -15.49 15.55
N ILE A 65 1.40 -14.67 14.92
CA ILE A 65 2.81 -14.45 15.30
C ILE A 65 2.88 -13.87 16.72
N ASN A 66 2.09 -12.83 16.99
CA ASN A 66 2.08 -12.16 18.29
C ASN A 66 1.62 -13.11 19.41
N SER A 67 0.52 -13.84 19.19
CA SER A 67 0.03 -14.83 20.16
C SER A 67 1.05 -15.95 20.42
N PHE A 68 1.79 -16.36 19.40
CA PHE A 68 2.82 -17.39 19.53
C PHE A 68 4.07 -16.89 20.28
N LEU A 69 4.49 -15.64 20.04
CA LEU A 69 5.58 -14.99 20.76
C LEU A 69 5.22 -14.71 22.23
N ASP A 70 3.99 -14.28 22.51
CA ASP A 70 3.49 -14.03 23.88
C ASP A 70 3.55 -15.30 24.75
N GLN A 71 3.46 -16.48 24.14
CA GLN A 71 3.59 -17.77 24.80
C GLN A 71 5.05 -18.23 24.97
N GLY A 72 6.03 -17.41 24.57
CA GLY A 72 7.45 -17.77 24.55
C GLY A 72 7.83 -18.72 23.42
N GLY A 73 7.00 -18.81 22.37
CA GLY A 73 7.28 -19.63 21.20
C GLY A 73 8.45 -19.06 20.37
N VAL A 74 9.29 -19.95 19.84
CA VAL A 74 10.37 -19.56 18.93
C VAL A 74 9.87 -19.66 17.49
N LEU A 75 9.86 -18.54 16.79
CA LEU A 75 9.39 -18.48 15.40
C LEU A 75 10.17 -19.46 14.51
N ASN A 76 9.49 -20.00 13.51
CA ASN A 76 10.18 -20.77 12.50
C ASN A 76 11.15 -19.86 11.72
N LYS A 77 12.20 -20.47 11.17
CA LYS A 77 13.28 -19.72 10.50
C LYS A 77 12.74 -18.84 9.37
N GLU A 78 11.81 -19.36 8.56
CA GLU A 78 11.22 -18.62 7.43
C GLU A 78 10.48 -17.34 7.88
N THR A 79 9.68 -17.42 8.95
CA THR A 79 8.94 -16.25 9.45
C THR A 79 9.87 -15.23 10.07
N ASN A 80 10.92 -15.71 10.76
CA ASN A 80 11.93 -14.84 11.34
C ASN A 80 12.72 -14.10 10.25
N ASP A 81 13.25 -14.82 9.26
CA ASP A 81 14.00 -14.25 8.13
C ASP A 81 13.14 -13.20 7.36
N ARG A 82 11.82 -13.45 7.23
CA ARG A 82 10.90 -12.50 6.61
C ARG A 82 10.66 -11.24 7.45
N LEU A 83 10.49 -11.38 8.76
CA LEU A 83 10.35 -10.22 9.66
C LEU A 83 11.62 -9.38 9.67
N ASP A 84 12.78 -10.05 9.64
CA ASP A 84 14.08 -9.42 9.64
C ASP A 84 14.32 -8.61 8.35
N GLN A 85 13.99 -9.20 7.20
CA GLN A 85 14.04 -8.52 5.91
C GLN A 85 13.07 -7.33 5.86
N ASP A 86 11.85 -7.48 6.39
CA ASP A 86 10.87 -6.39 6.46
C ASP A 86 11.38 -5.26 7.37
N LEU A 87 11.97 -5.59 8.53
CA LEU A 87 12.59 -4.60 9.43
C LEU A 87 13.73 -3.84 8.76
N GLN A 88 14.64 -4.56 8.09
CA GLN A 88 15.74 -3.94 7.35
C GLN A 88 15.22 -3.02 6.25
N THR A 89 14.17 -3.42 5.55
CA THR A 89 13.55 -2.65 4.47
C THR A 89 12.87 -1.38 5.01
N ILE A 90 12.13 -1.49 6.12
CA ILE A 90 11.36 -0.38 6.71
C ILE A 90 12.28 0.65 7.38
N MET A 91 13.31 0.19 8.11
CA MET A 91 14.22 1.08 8.83
C MET A 91 15.34 1.62 7.94
N GLY A 92 15.71 0.89 6.89
CA GLY A 92 16.91 1.17 6.11
C GLY A 92 18.14 0.47 6.69
N GLU A 93 19.13 0.22 5.83
CA GLU A 93 20.30 -0.62 6.16
C GLU A 93 21.13 -0.06 7.32
N ASP A 94 21.39 1.25 7.34
CA ASP A 94 22.20 1.90 8.37
C ASP A 94 21.53 1.84 9.74
N ASP A 95 20.23 2.18 9.82
CA ASP A 95 19.47 2.17 11.08
C ASP A 95 19.23 0.74 11.59
N TYR A 96 19.06 -0.23 10.68
CA TYR A 96 18.95 -1.63 11.03
C TYR A 96 20.25 -2.19 11.62
N ASN A 97 21.41 -1.84 11.06
CA ASN A 97 22.71 -2.25 11.62
C ASN A 97 22.92 -1.66 13.02
N ASN A 98 22.62 -0.37 13.21
CA ASN A 98 22.69 0.26 14.53
C ASN A 98 21.74 -0.42 15.54
N PHE A 99 20.54 -0.77 15.11
CA PHE A 99 19.58 -1.49 15.94
C PHE A 99 20.08 -2.88 16.35
N GLN A 100 20.73 -3.62 15.45
CA GLN A 100 21.35 -4.92 15.77
C GLN A 100 22.49 -4.77 16.78
N ASP A 101 23.34 -3.75 16.60
CA ASP A 101 24.43 -3.45 17.53
C ASP A 101 23.89 -3.09 18.93
N ASP A 102 22.82 -2.28 19.00
CA ASP A 102 22.15 -1.91 20.26
C ASP A 102 21.54 -3.14 20.95
N LEU A 103 20.87 -4.01 20.20
CA LEU A 103 20.34 -5.27 20.76
C LEU A 103 21.46 -6.16 21.31
N GLN A 104 22.58 -6.25 20.60
CA GLN A 104 23.72 -7.02 21.05
C GLN A 104 24.34 -6.41 22.32
N ALA A 105 24.45 -5.09 22.40
CA ALA A 105 24.94 -4.37 23.57
C ALA A 105 24.05 -4.62 24.79
N ILE A 106 22.72 -4.50 24.64
CA ILE A 106 21.75 -4.78 25.71
C ILE A 106 21.85 -6.22 26.18
N ASN A 107 21.95 -7.18 25.26
CA ASN A 107 22.04 -8.59 25.62
C ASN A 107 23.35 -8.89 26.39
N ASN A 108 24.46 -8.25 25.98
CA ASN A 108 25.73 -8.36 26.69
C ASN A 108 25.65 -7.74 28.09
N GLU A 109 25.07 -6.55 28.23
CA GLU A 109 24.89 -5.88 29.52
C GLU A 109 24.01 -6.71 30.45
N PHE A 110 22.87 -7.19 29.97
CA PHE A 110 21.99 -8.08 30.72
C PHE A 110 22.69 -9.36 31.17
N SER A 111 23.47 -9.98 30.29
CA SER A 111 24.23 -11.20 30.61
C SER A 111 25.30 -10.93 31.67
N GLN A 112 26.01 -9.80 31.57
CA GLN A 112 26.99 -9.40 32.58
C GLN A 112 26.35 -9.11 33.93
N GLU A 113 25.19 -8.46 33.95
CA GLU A 113 24.46 -8.16 35.17
C GLU A 113 23.93 -9.44 35.83
N LEU A 114 23.41 -10.39 35.05
CA LEU A 114 23.05 -11.71 35.58
C LEU A 114 24.27 -12.41 36.20
N LEU A 115 25.41 -12.44 35.52
CA LEU A 115 26.63 -13.02 36.06
C LEU A 115 27.09 -12.34 37.34
N ARG A 116 26.96 -11.00 37.42
CA ARG A 116 27.27 -10.22 38.61
C ARG A 116 26.37 -10.60 39.78
N VAL A 117 25.06 -10.68 39.56
CA VAL A 117 24.08 -11.09 40.59
C VAL A 117 24.37 -12.50 41.08
N PHE A 118 24.60 -13.46 40.18
CA PHE A 118 24.97 -14.82 40.57
C PHE A 118 26.29 -14.86 41.37
N ALA A 119 27.30 -14.11 40.96
CA ALA A 119 28.57 -14.05 41.68
C ALA A 119 28.43 -13.44 43.08
N GLU A 120 27.64 -12.35 43.22
CA GLU A 120 27.34 -11.75 44.51
C GLU A 120 26.58 -12.70 45.44
N GLU A 121 25.63 -13.47 44.91
CA GLU A 121 24.83 -14.42 45.68
C GLU A 121 25.66 -15.63 46.17
N PHE A 122 26.57 -16.14 45.33
CA PHE A 122 27.53 -17.17 45.74
C PHE A 122 28.58 -16.67 46.74
N SER A 123 28.94 -15.38 46.71
CA SER A 123 29.88 -14.80 47.68
C SER A 123 29.28 -14.56 49.07
N ARG A 124 27.96 -14.64 49.20
CA ARG A 124 27.22 -14.49 50.47
C ARG A 124 26.90 -15.84 51.16
N LEU A 125 27.15 -16.97 50.49
CA LEU A 125 27.05 -18.33 51.03
C LEU A 125 28.38 -18.81 51.59
#